data_AF-A0AAW9SPZ3-F1
#
_entry.id   AF-A0AAW9SPZ3-F1
#
_cell.length_a   1.000
_cell.length_b   1.000
_cell.length_c   1.000
_cell.angle_alpha   90.00
_cell.angle_beta   90.00
_cell.angle_gamma   90.00
#
_symmetry.space_group_name_H-M   'P 1'
#
loop_
_entity.id
_entity.type
_entity.pdbx_description
1 polymer ?
#
loop_
_entity_poly.entity_id
_entity_poly.type
_entity_poly.pdbx_seq_one_letter_code
_entity_poly.pdbx_strand_id
1 'polypeptide(L)'
;MADTQPDPLRLLDLTRLVSRAGRPLTGVDRVEYARLRHLCGLGPFYGLVRTSLGYALLDAAGCAALRDRVAQGTWGPADRLSRLVRDIDPMRARAEADVRRLCIARCIKPLLGRMLRRHLPRGAHYINLGHTNLTEAVAAALKAQGARIAVLVHDTIPLDHPQFQRPGTVDRFAAFLSRVGRVADVVICNSQQTLADTARHLGDRMPEAIVAPLGVDPTPPGAPPGGRGAAPIS
;
A
#
# COMPACT_ATOMS: atom_id res chain seq x y z
N MET A 1 32.69 -8.19 -15.14
CA MET A 1 31.97 -6.91 -15.08
C MET A 1 30.53 -7.24 -14.73
N ALA A 2 30.10 -6.99 -13.50
CA ALA A 2 28.72 -7.22 -13.10
C ALA A 2 27.85 -6.18 -13.82
N ASP A 3 27.08 -6.64 -14.80
CA ASP A 3 26.08 -5.84 -15.50
C ASP A 3 25.05 -5.40 -14.46
N THR A 4 25.22 -4.18 -13.94
CA THR A 4 24.30 -3.60 -12.97
C THR A 4 23.09 -3.12 -13.76
N GLN A 5 22.21 -4.06 -14.10
CA GLN A 5 20.91 -3.73 -14.65
C GLN A 5 20.26 -2.72 -13.70
N PRO A 6 19.84 -1.54 -14.20
CA PRO A 6 19.23 -0.54 -13.35
C PRO A 6 18.02 -1.16 -12.64
N ASP A 7 17.90 -0.91 -11.34
CA ASP A 7 16.79 -1.41 -10.53
C ASP A 7 15.46 -1.10 -11.23
N PRO A 8 14.59 -2.10 -11.45
CA PRO A 8 13.31 -1.88 -12.10
C PRO A 8 12.50 -0.78 -11.40
N LEU A 9 11.88 0.09 -12.20
CA LEU A 9 11.08 1.19 -11.66
C LEU A 9 9.97 0.65 -10.75
N ARG A 10 9.87 1.21 -9.54
CA ARG A 10 8.89 0.79 -8.52
C ARG A 10 7.60 1.61 -8.64
N LEU A 11 6.47 0.92 -8.62
CA LEU A 11 5.12 1.50 -8.54
C LEU A 11 4.45 1.01 -7.25
N LEU A 12 4.36 1.88 -6.24
CA LEU A 12 3.76 1.55 -4.95
C LEU A 12 2.25 1.82 -4.99
N ASP A 13 1.43 0.86 -4.58
CA ASP A 13 0.02 1.14 -4.29
C ASP A 13 -0.08 1.94 -3.00
N LEU A 14 -0.78 3.08 -3.06
CA LEU A 14 -1.01 3.99 -1.93
C LEU A 14 -2.49 4.16 -1.64
N THR A 15 -3.32 3.31 -2.25
CA THR A 15 -4.78 3.37 -2.18
C THR A 15 -5.27 3.25 -0.73
N ARG A 16 -4.65 2.37 0.07
CA ARG A 16 -5.11 2.12 1.43
C ARG A 16 -4.85 3.32 2.34
N LEU A 17 -3.64 3.89 2.35
CA LEU A 17 -3.33 5.15 3.07
C LEU A 17 -4.34 6.26 2.78
N VAL A 18 -4.72 6.45 1.52
CA VAL A 18 -5.68 7.49 1.11
C VAL A 18 -7.10 7.15 1.53
N SER A 19 -7.53 5.89 1.34
CA SER A 19 -8.89 5.45 1.69
C SER A 19 -9.17 5.49 3.20
N ARG A 20 -8.12 5.48 4.02
CA ARG A 20 -8.17 5.51 5.48
C ARG A 20 -7.80 6.87 6.07
N ALA A 21 -7.77 7.93 5.26
CA ALA A 21 -7.53 9.28 5.74
C ALA A 21 -8.42 9.63 6.95
N GLY A 22 -7.82 10.23 7.98
CA GLY A 22 -8.48 10.55 9.26
C GLY A 22 -8.58 9.40 10.25
N ARG A 23 -8.10 8.20 9.91
CA ARG A 23 -8.03 7.06 10.83
C ARG A 23 -6.59 6.87 11.32
N PRO A 24 -6.39 6.40 12.56
CA PRO A 24 -5.06 6.02 13.03
C PRO A 24 -4.43 4.96 12.13
N LEU A 25 -3.11 5.07 11.90
CA LEU A 25 -2.35 4.04 11.18
C LEU A 25 -2.23 2.79 12.06
N THR A 26 -2.86 1.69 11.65
CA THR A 26 -2.80 0.40 12.34
C THR A 26 -2.32 -0.71 11.42
N GLY A 27 -1.55 -1.66 11.97
CA GLY A 27 -1.08 -2.85 11.27
C GLY A 27 -0.49 -2.53 9.89
N VAL A 28 -1.16 -3.02 8.85
CA VAL A 28 -0.84 -2.82 7.42
C VAL A 28 -0.62 -1.36 7.03
N ASP A 29 -1.37 -0.42 7.63
CA ASP A 29 -1.24 1.01 7.32
C ASP A 29 0.18 1.52 7.65
N ARG A 30 0.76 1.06 8.78
CA ARG A 30 2.11 1.45 9.20
C ARG A 30 3.17 0.89 8.27
N VAL A 31 2.95 -0.32 7.75
CA VAL A 31 3.86 -0.98 6.82
C VAL A 31 3.87 -0.25 5.47
N GLU A 32 2.69 0.06 4.95
CA GLU A 32 2.55 0.83 3.69
C GLU A 32 3.20 2.22 3.83
N TYR A 33 2.97 2.89 4.97
CA TYR A 33 3.59 4.18 5.26
C TYR A 33 5.12 4.10 5.42
N ALA A 34 5.63 3.10 6.14
CA ALA A 34 7.08 2.89 6.30
C ALA A 34 7.75 2.64 4.94
N ARG A 35 7.12 1.86 4.05
CA ARG A 35 7.63 1.64 2.70
C ARG A 35 7.62 2.92 1.86
N LEU A 36 6.53 3.70 1.92
CA LEU A 36 6.46 5.02 1.27
C LEU A 36 7.61 5.92 1.73
N ARG A 37 7.82 6.05 3.05
CA ARG A 37 8.91 6.85 3.63
C ARG A 37 10.27 6.39 3.14
N HIS A 38 10.51 5.09 3.15
CA HIS A 38 11.78 4.51 2.72
C HIS A 38 12.04 4.74 1.22
N LEU A 39 11.05 4.54 0.35
CA LEU A 39 11.21 4.77 -1.09
C LEU A 39 11.48 6.24 -1.42
N CYS A 40 10.89 7.18 -0.68
CA CYS A 40 11.22 8.61 -0.83
C CYS A 40 12.70 8.92 -0.56
N GLY A 41 13.43 8.07 0.19
CA GLY A 41 14.86 8.23 0.46
C GLY A 41 15.79 7.48 -0.52
N LEU A 42 15.25 6.67 -1.43
CA LEU A 42 16.04 5.79 -2.32
C LEU A 42 16.06 6.22 -3.79
N GLY A 43 15.35 7.28 -4.16
CA GLY A 43 15.32 7.81 -5.54
C GLY A 43 13.97 7.65 -6.23
N PRO A 44 13.93 7.71 -7.58
CA PRO A 44 12.69 7.77 -8.33
C PRO A 44 11.80 6.53 -8.17
N PHE A 45 10.52 6.76 -7.93
CA PHE A 45 9.44 5.77 -7.93
C PHE A 45 8.11 6.47 -8.20
N TYR A 46 7.06 5.70 -8.44
CA TYR A 46 5.71 6.22 -8.62
C TYR A 46 4.75 5.65 -7.58
N GLY A 47 3.70 6.41 -7.29
CA GLY A 47 2.57 5.99 -6.47
C GLY A 47 1.32 5.84 -7.31
N LEU A 48 0.62 4.70 -7.20
CA LEU A 48 -0.71 4.52 -7.78
C LEU A 48 -1.76 4.62 -6.68
N VAL A 49 -2.76 5.48 -6.88
CA VAL A 49 -3.90 5.61 -5.97
C VAL A 49 -5.18 5.37 -6.75
N ARG A 50 -5.98 4.41 -6.30
CA ARG A 50 -7.38 4.28 -6.72
C ARG A 50 -8.25 5.21 -5.88
N THR A 51 -8.98 6.07 -6.57
CA THR A 51 -9.92 7.02 -6.00
C THR A 51 -11.35 6.63 -6.34
N SER A 52 -12.32 7.35 -5.78
CA SER A 52 -13.74 7.13 -6.10
C SER A 52 -14.05 7.44 -7.57
N LEU A 53 -13.28 8.34 -8.20
CA LEU A 53 -13.46 8.77 -9.59
C LEU A 53 -12.57 8.03 -10.61
N GLY A 54 -11.63 7.19 -10.16
CA GLY A 54 -10.72 6.48 -11.06
C GLY A 54 -9.35 6.26 -10.44
N TYR A 55 -8.30 6.67 -11.13
CA TYR A 55 -6.91 6.47 -10.71
C TYR A 55 -6.13 7.78 -10.78
N ALA A 56 -5.17 7.92 -9.88
CA ALA A 56 -4.18 8.99 -9.88
C ALA A 56 -2.78 8.37 -9.81
N LEU A 57 -1.85 8.94 -10.58
CA LEU A 57 -0.44 8.58 -10.59
C LEU A 57 0.37 9.73 -10.02
N LEU A 58 1.16 9.44 -9.00
CA LEU A 58 2.06 10.37 -8.33
C LEU A 58 3.49 10.01 -8.73
N ASP A 59 4.31 11.03 -8.98
CA ASP A 59 5.75 10.89 -9.05
C ASP A 59 6.36 10.92 -7.64
N ALA A 60 7.70 10.90 -7.54
CA ALA A 60 8.40 10.92 -6.26
C ALA A 60 8.06 12.15 -5.41
N ALA A 61 7.91 13.33 -6.02
CA ALA A 61 7.55 14.56 -5.32
C ALA A 61 6.12 14.52 -4.77
N GLY A 62 5.16 14.07 -5.59
CA GLY A 62 3.77 13.85 -5.16
C GLY A 62 3.68 12.81 -4.04
N CYS A 63 4.45 11.73 -4.13
CA CYS A 63 4.53 10.71 -3.07
C CYS A 63 5.10 11.28 -1.76
N ALA A 64 6.15 12.11 -1.83
CA ALA A 64 6.72 12.76 -0.65
C ALA A 64 5.73 13.73 0.01
N ALA A 65 5.02 14.53 -0.78
CA ALA A 65 3.96 15.41 -0.25
C ALA A 65 2.79 14.61 0.34
N LEU A 66 2.42 13.48 -0.26
CA LEU A 66 1.39 12.59 0.29
C LEU A 66 1.83 11.96 1.62
N ARG A 67 3.10 11.51 1.71
CA ARG A 67 3.70 11.03 2.96
C ARG A 67 3.54 12.06 4.07
N ASP A 68 3.88 13.31 3.81
CA ASP A 68 3.84 14.36 4.83
C ASP A 68 2.41 14.64 5.31
N ARG A 69 1.42 14.63 4.41
CA ARG A 69 -0.01 14.75 4.75
C ARG A 69 -0.50 13.58 5.61
N VAL A 70 -0.09 12.35 5.29
CA VAL A 70 -0.42 11.17 6.09
C VAL A 70 0.21 11.25 7.48
N ALA A 71 1.46 11.72 7.57
CA ALA A 71 2.18 11.89 8.84
C ALA A 71 1.51 12.92 9.76
N GLN A 72 1.15 14.07 9.18
CA GLN A 72 0.57 15.20 9.90
C GLN A 72 -0.94 15.02 10.17
N GLY A 73 -1.60 14.13 9.44
CA GLY A 73 -3.05 13.97 9.48
C GLY A 73 -3.81 15.17 8.92
N THR A 74 -3.13 16.09 8.24
CA THR A 74 -3.69 17.33 7.71
C THR A 74 -4.01 17.19 6.22
N TRP A 75 -5.28 17.34 5.90
CA TRP A 75 -5.79 17.27 4.53
C TRP A 75 -6.43 18.60 4.14
N GLY A 76 -6.13 19.06 2.93
CA GLY A 76 -6.70 20.28 2.36
C GLY A 76 -8.23 20.20 2.16
N PRO A 77 -8.86 21.27 1.66
CA PRO A 77 -10.29 21.26 1.40
C PRO A 77 -10.64 20.25 0.29
N ALA A 78 -11.81 19.63 0.39
CA ALA A 78 -12.37 18.84 -0.71
C ALA A 78 -12.61 19.77 -1.93
N ASP A 79 -12.52 19.22 -3.13
CA ASP A 79 -12.79 19.98 -4.35
C ASP A 79 -14.21 19.74 -4.88
N ARG A 80 -14.59 20.44 -5.97
CA ARG A 80 -15.90 20.30 -6.59
C ARG A 80 -16.15 18.90 -7.16
N LEU A 81 -15.11 18.16 -7.55
CA LEU A 81 -15.24 16.80 -8.08
C LEU A 81 -15.70 15.82 -6.99
N SER A 82 -15.35 16.07 -5.73
CA SER A 82 -15.85 15.26 -4.61
C SER A 82 -17.38 15.31 -4.48
N ARG A 83 -18.06 16.34 -5.00
CA ARG A 83 -19.54 16.43 -5.01
C ARG A 83 -20.21 15.44 -5.96
N LEU A 84 -19.46 14.86 -6.90
CA LEU A 84 -19.96 13.86 -7.85
C LEU A 84 -20.06 12.45 -7.22
N VAL A 85 -19.46 12.25 -6.05
CA VAL A 85 -19.44 10.97 -5.35
C VAL A 85 -20.44 11.02 -4.21
N ARG A 86 -21.50 10.22 -4.31
CA ARG A 86 -22.50 10.10 -3.25
C ARG A 86 -21.91 9.38 -2.03
N ASP A 87 -22.26 9.85 -0.83
CA ASP A 87 -21.92 9.23 0.46
C ASP A 87 -20.43 8.98 0.72
N ILE A 88 -19.55 9.78 0.11
CA ILE A 88 -18.12 9.71 0.40
C ILE A 88 -17.82 10.28 1.79
N ASP A 89 -17.02 9.55 2.57
CA ASP A 89 -16.49 10.04 3.84
C ASP A 89 -15.80 11.42 3.65
N PRO A 90 -16.13 12.45 4.45
CA PRO A 90 -15.60 13.80 4.26
C PRO A 90 -14.07 13.87 4.29
N MET A 91 -13.41 13.06 5.12
CA MET A 91 -11.95 13.07 5.21
C MET A 91 -11.34 12.36 4.01
N ARG A 92 -11.93 11.24 3.56
CA ARG A 92 -11.55 10.62 2.29
C ARG A 92 -11.74 11.56 1.10
N ALA A 93 -12.81 12.34 1.07
CA ALA A 93 -13.06 13.32 0.01
C ALA A 93 -11.98 14.42 -0.04
N ARG A 94 -11.49 14.85 1.13
CA ARG A 94 -10.34 15.77 1.25
C ARG A 94 -9.05 15.12 0.78
N ALA A 95 -8.78 13.89 1.21
CA ALA A 95 -7.58 13.15 0.81
C ALA A 95 -7.53 12.85 -0.69
N GLU A 96 -8.66 12.46 -1.30
CA GLU A 96 -8.72 12.26 -2.75
C GLU A 96 -8.54 13.59 -3.51
N ALA A 97 -9.02 14.73 -2.99
CA ALA A 97 -8.77 16.05 -3.57
C ALA A 97 -7.29 16.43 -3.51
N ASP A 98 -6.64 16.15 -2.38
CA ASP A 98 -5.22 16.35 -2.20
C ASP A 98 -4.38 15.46 -3.12
N VAL A 99 -4.76 14.20 -3.31
CA VAL A 99 -4.15 13.31 -4.30
C VAL A 99 -4.30 13.89 -5.72
N ARG A 100 -5.45 14.46 -6.07
CA ARG A 100 -5.64 15.12 -7.38
C ARG A 100 -4.76 16.34 -7.59
N ARG A 101 -4.40 17.06 -6.51
CA ARG A 101 -3.46 18.20 -6.57
C ARG A 101 -2.01 17.74 -6.72
N LEU A 102 -1.67 16.58 -6.17
CA LEU A 102 -0.29 16.06 -6.17
C LEU A 102 0.04 15.15 -7.36
N CYS A 103 -0.98 14.65 -8.07
CA CYS A 103 -0.76 13.69 -9.14
C CYS A 103 -0.19 14.35 -10.39
N ILE A 104 0.68 13.64 -11.09
CA ILE A 104 1.16 14.01 -12.43
C ILE A 104 0.19 13.58 -13.53
N ALA A 105 -0.68 12.61 -13.24
CA ALA A 105 -1.70 12.11 -14.15
C ALA A 105 -2.89 11.54 -13.37
N ARG A 106 -4.07 11.61 -13.99
CA ARG A 106 -5.29 10.98 -13.48
C ARG A 106 -6.18 10.52 -14.62
N CYS A 107 -6.94 9.45 -14.39
CA CYS A 107 -7.85 8.91 -15.39
C CYS A 107 -9.07 8.26 -14.76
N ILE A 108 -10.15 8.14 -15.53
CA ILE A 108 -11.27 7.25 -15.18
C ILE A 108 -10.85 5.79 -15.29
N LYS A 109 -11.61 4.87 -14.67
CA LYS A 109 -11.23 3.45 -14.55
C LYS A 109 -10.87 2.76 -15.87
N PRO A 110 -11.64 2.91 -16.98
CA PRO A 110 -11.33 2.22 -18.24
C PRO A 110 -10.02 2.69 -18.90
N LEU A 111 -9.51 3.86 -18.51
CA LEU A 111 -8.32 4.47 -19.12
C LEU A 111 -7.03 4.18 -18.35
N LEU A 112 -7.06 3.32 -17.32
CA LEU A 112 -5.88 2.98 -16.52
C LEU A 112 -4.71 2.51 -17.39
N GLY A 113 -4.94 1.52 -18.26
CA GLY A 113 -3.89 0.99 -19.12
C GLY A 113 -3.27 2.05 -20.04
N ARG A 114 -4.06 3.03 -20.51
CA ARG A 114 -3.57 4.15 -21.33
C ARG A 114 -2.70 5.09 -20.49
N MET A 115 -3.11 5.40 -19.26
CA MET A 115 -2.33 6.24 -18.35
C MET A 115 -1.00 5.58 -17.99
N LEU A 116 -1.00 4.29 -17.63
CA LEU A 116 0.23 3.57 -17.28
C LEU A 116 1.21 3.53 -18.46
N ARG A 117 0.74 3.25 -19.69
CA ARG A 117 1.58 3.29 -20.91
C ARG A 117 2.25 4.62 -21.16
N ARG A 118 1.57 5.73 -20.85
CA ARG A 118 2.06 7.06 -21.14
C ARG A 118 3.14 7.50 -20.16
N HIS A 119 3.08 7.05 -18.92
CA HIS A 119 3.87 7.60 -17.83
C HIS A 119 4.89 6.63 -17.23
N LEU A 120 4.73 5.31 -17.45
CA LEU A 120 5.64 4.30 -16.90
C LEU A 120 6.38 3.56 -18.02
N PRO A 121 7.69 3.28 -17.82
CA PRO A 121 8.40 2.34 -18.67
C PRO A 121 7.80 0.93 -18.55
N ARG A 122 8.07 0.11 -19.56
CA ARG A 122 7.74 -1.32 -19.53
C ARG A 122 8.57 -2.01 -18.43
N GLY A 123 8.02 -3.08 -17.85
CA GLY A 123 8.75 -3.87 -16.84
C GLY A 123 8.74 -3.29 -15.42
N ALA A 124 7.89 -2.30 -15.11
CA ALA A 124 7.80 -1.75 -13.76
C ALA A 124 7.41 -2.80 -12.72
N HIS A 125 7.88 -2.65 -11.47
CA HIS A 125 7.53 -3.51 -10.35
C HIS A 125 6.42 -2.86 -9.52
N TYR A 126 5.21 -3.41 -9.61
CA TYR A 126 4.07 -2.99 -8.81
C TYR A 126 4.08 -3.68 -7.45
N ILE A 127 3.97 -2.89 -6.38
CA ILE A 127 4.02 -3.37 -5.01
C ILE A 127 2.68 -3.06 -4.33
N ASN A 128 1.92 -4.09 -3.98
CA ASN A 128 0.66 -3.97 -3.24
C ASN A 128 0.83 -4.43 -1.78
N LEU A 129 0.89 -3.48 -0.85
CA LEU A 129 1.00 -3.79 0.58
C LEU A 129 -0.36 -3.75 1.29
N GLY A 130 -1.25 -2.87 0.85
CA GLY A 130 -2.52 -2.58 1.52
C GLY A 130 -3.73 -3.44 1.14
N HIS A 131 -3.58 -4.41 0.22
CA HIS A 131 -4.63 -5.31 -0.29
C HIS A 131 -5.84 -4.64 -0.96
N THR A 132 -5.84 -3.32 -1.15
CA THR A 132 -7.07 -2.56 -1.46
C THR A 132 -7.25 -2.31 -2.97
N ASN A 133 -6.18 -2.38 -3.76
CA ASN A 133 -6.20 -2.06 -5.20
C ASN A 133 -5.85 -3.24 -6.11
N LEU A 134 -5.72 -4.47 -5.59
CA LEU A 134 -5.51 -5.66 -6.40
C LEU A 134 -6.84 -6.09 -7.06
N THR A 135 -7.18 -5.47 -8.19
CA THR A 135 -8.34 -5.83 -9.02
C THR A 135 -7.89 -6.46 -10.33
N GLU A 136 -8.80 -7.19 -10.99
CA GLU A 136 -8.57 -7.73 -12.34
C GLU A 136 -8.10 -6.67 -13.32
N ALA A 137 -8.79 -5.52 -13.33
CA ALA A 137 -8.50 -4.43 -14.24
C ALA A 137 -7.11 -3.83 -14.01
N VAL A 138 -6.69 -3.70 -12.74
CA VAL A 138 -5.36 -3.20 -12.39
C VAL A 138 -4.30 -4.21 -12.79
N ALA A 139 -4.49 -5.49 -12.45
CA ALA A 139 -3.57 -6.56 -12.83
C ALA A 139 -3.40 -6.67 -14.35
N ALA A 140 -4.51 -6.68 -15.11
CA ALA A 140 -4.47 -6.73 -16.57
C ALA A 140 -3.74 -5.51 -17.18
N ALA A 141 -4.02 -4.31 -16.67
CA ALA A 141 -3.36 -3.09 -17.14
C ALA A 141 -1.84 -3.10 -16.88
N LEU A 142 -1.42 -3.62 -15.73
CA LEU A 142 -0.02 -3.78 -15.35
C LEU A 142 0.68 -4.86 -16.19
N LYS A 143 0.09 -6.05 -16.30
CA LYS A 143 0.63 -7.17 -17.09
C LYS A 143 0.77 -6.81 -18.58
N ALA A 144 -0.15 -6.01 -19.13
CA ALA A 144 -0.02 -5.49 -20.50
C ALA A 144 1.23 -4.60 -20.72
N GLN A 145 1.82 -4.07 -19.64
CA GLN A 145 3.11 -3.35 -19.66
C GLN A 145 4.31 -4.22 -19.29
N GLY A 146 4.12 -5.52 -19.13
CA GLY A 146 5.17 -6.43 -18.66
C GLY A 146 5.55 -6.20 -17.20
N ALA A 147 4.69 -5.56 -16.41
CA ALA A 147 4.99 -5.30 -15.01
C ALA A 147 5.01 -6.59 -14.19
N ARG A 148 5.91 -6.67 -13.20
CA ARG A 148 5.86 -7.70 -12.15
C ARG A 148 5.02 -7.20 -10.97
N ILE A 149 4.17 -8.07 -10.42
CA ILE A 149 3.23 -7.77 -9.34
C ILE A 149 3.69 -8.49 -8.07
N ALA A 150 4.13 -7.71 -7.09
CA ALA A 150 4.45 -8.18 -5.75
C ALA A 150 3.31 -7.83 -4.78
N VAL A 151 2.86 -8.81 -4.00
CA VAL A 151 1.80 -8.61 -3.00
C VAL A 151 2.30 -9.07 -1.64
N LEU A 152 2.21 -8.19 -0.64
CA LEU A 152 2.48 -8.57 0.74
C LEU A 152 1.25 -9.24 1.33
N VAL A 153 1.37 -10.43 1.91
CA VAL A 153 0.34 -11.06 2.75
C VAL A 153 0.86 -11.04 4.19
N HIS A 154 0.08 -10.43 5.07
CA HIS A 154 0.45 -10.23 6.48
C HIS A 154 0.07 -11.41 7.36
N ASP A 155 -1.11 -11.94 7.12
CA ASP A 155 -1.67 -13.08 7.81
C ASP A 155 -2.83 -13.60 6.97
N THR A 156 -3.27 -14.81 7.29
CA THR A 156 -4.48 -15.44 6.77
C THR A 156 -5.50 -15.65 7.88
N ILE A 157 -5.35 -14.93 9.01
CA ILE A 157 -6.26 -14.97 10.17
C ILE A 157 -7.72 -14.83 9.76
N PRO A 158 -8.10 -13.97 8.78
CA PRO A 158 -9.49 -13.91 8.35
C PRO A 158 -10.08 -15.24 7.85
N LEU A 159 -9.26 -16.15 7.31
CA LEU A 159 -9.69 -17.49 6.87
C LEU A 159 -9.50 -18.55 7.95
N ASP A 160 -8.45 -18.43 8.76
CA ASP A 160 -8.11 -19.42 9.78
C ASP A 160 -8.97 -19.31 11.04
N HIS A 161 -9.40 -18.08 11.36
CA HIS A 161 -10.26 -17.80 12.50
C HIS A 161 -11.43 -16.89 12.10
N PRO A 162 -12.35 -17.40 11.25
CA PRO A 162 -13.48 -16.61 10.74
C PRO A 162 -14.42 -16.13 11.85
N GLN A 163 -14.48 -16.83 12.99
CA GLN A 163 -15.29 -16.47 14.15
C GLN A 163 -14.92 -15.12 14.79
N PHE A 164 -13.69 -14.63 14.58
CA PHE A 164 -13.26 -13.32 15.08
C PHE A 164 -13.44 -12.20 14.05
N GLN A 165 -14.02 -12.52 12.89
CA GLN A 165 -14.17 -11.57 11.79
C GLN A 165 -15.57 -10.98 11.71
N ARG A 166 -15.64 -9.74 11.22
CA ARG A 166 -16.93 -9.10 10.92
C ARG A 166 -17.55 -9.76 9.69
N PRO A 167 -18.90 -9.80 9.58
CA PRO A 167 -19.60 -10.32 8.40
C PRO A 167 -19.03 -9.78 7.07
N GLY A 168 -18.86 -10.68 6.09
CA GLY A 168 -18.32 -10.37 4.76
C GLY A 168 -16.82 -10.06 4.70
N THR A 169 -16.07 -10.12 5.82
CA THR A 169 -14.61 -9.97 5.81
C THR A 169 -13.93 -11.22 5.25
N VAL A 170 -14.42 -12.40 5.66
CA VAL A 170 -13.92 -13.71 5.21
C VAL A 170 -14.02 -13.83 3.69
N ASP A 171 -15.21 -13.61 3.12
CA ASP A 171 -15.43 -13.71 1.66
C ASP A 171 -14.57 -12.73 0.87
N ARG A 172 -14.45 -11.48 1.34
CA ARG A 172 -13.61 -10.47 0.70
C ARG A 172 -12.13 -10.86 0.74
N PHE A 173 -11.68 -11.44 1.84
CA PHE A 173 -10.31 -11.90 1.99
C PHE A 173 -10.04 -13.16 1.15
N ALA A 174 -10.95 -14.13 1.12
CA ALA A 174 -10.87 -15.30 0.24
C ALA A 174 -10.79 -14.88 -1.24
N ALA A 175 -11.63 -13.92 -1.66
CA ALA A 175 -11.58 -13.35 -3.00
C ALA A 175 -10.28 -12.57 -3.27
N PHE A 176 -9.72 -11.89 -2.27
CA PHE A 176 -8.40 -11.27 -2.37
C PHE A 176 -7.31 -12.33 -2.57
N LEU A 177 -7.26 -13.36 -1.74
CA LEU A 177 -6.24 -14.40 -1.81
C LEU A 177 -6.33 -15.18 -3.13
N SER A 178 -7.53 -15.54 -3.57
CA SER A 178 -7.75 -16.16 -4.89
C SER A 178 -7.21 -15.30 -6.03
N ARG A 179 -7.37 -13.97 -5.97
CA ARG A 179 -6.76 -13.05 -6.94
C ARG A 179 -5.25 -13.04 -6.86
N VAL A 180 -4.67 -13.05 -5.65
CA VAL A 180 -3.21 -13.14 -5.46
C VAL A 180 -2.65 -14.34 -6.22
N GLY A 181 -3.19 -15.54 -5.99
CA GLY A 181 -2.72 -16.76 -6.67
C GLY A 181 -2.88 -16.76 -8.19
N ARG A 182 -3.69 -15.86 -8.76
CA ARG A 182 -3.88 -15.76 -10.22
C ARG A 182 -3.02 -14.70 -10.88
N VAL A 183 -2.68 -13.61 -10.18
CA VAL A 183 -2.04 -12.44 -10.84
C VAL A 183 -0.70 -12.03 -10.25
N ALA A 184 -0.41 -12.38 -9.00
CA ALA A 184 0.87 -12.03 -8.39
C ALA A 184 1.98 -12.86 -9.02
N ASP A 185 3.12 -12.21 -9.27
CA ASP A 185 4.36 -12.90 -9.64
C ASP A 185 5.11 -13.32 -8.38
N VAL A 186 5.05 -12.49 -7.33
CA VAL A 186 5.73 -12.74 -6.05
C VAL A 186 4.78 -12.43 -4.90
N VAL A 187 4.72 -13.33 -3.92
CA VAL A 187 4.10 -13.09 -2.62
C VAL A 187 5.19 -12.81 -1.59
N ILE A 188 5.05 -11.69 -0.88
CA ILE A 188 5.91 -11.36 0.25
C ILE A 188 5.14 -11.76 1.51
N CYS A 189 5.74 -12.57 2.37
CA CYS A 189 5.19 -12.94 3.67
C CYS A 189 6.02 -12.29 4.77
N ASN A 190 5.37 -11.77 5.82
CA ASN A 190 6.06 -11.19 6.97
C ASN A 190 6.71 -12.23 7.91
N SER A 191 6.35 -13.51 7.77
CA SER A 191 6.87 -14.60 8.58
C SER A 191 6.81 -15.94 7.82
N GLN A 192 7.56 -16.93 8.31
CA GLN A 192 7.48 -18.32 7.81
C GLN A 192 6.10 -18.95 8.07
N GLN A 193 5.46 -18.60 9.19
CA GLN A 193 4.11 -19.07 9.51
C GLN A 193 3.11 -18.56 8.45
N THR A 194 3.14 -17.27 8.15
CA THR A 194 2.28 -16.66 7.12
C THR A 194 2.52 -17.28 5.74
N LEU A 195 3.78 -17.64 5.41
CA LEU A 195 4.10 -18.35 4.18
C LEU A 195 3.41 -19.71 4.13
N ALA A 196 3.56 -20.53 5.18
CA ALA A 196 2.95 -21.85 5.27
C ALA A 196 1.42 -21.78 5.18
N ASP A 197 0.80 -20.84 5.89
CA ASP A 197 -0.66 -20.68 5.87
C ASP A 197 -1.16 -20.18 4.51
N THR A 198 -0.45 -19.21 3.91
CA THR A 198 -0.78 -18.72 2.56
C THR A 198 -0.68 -19.84 1.52
N ALA A 199 0.38 -20.66 1.60
CA ALA A 199 0.56 -21.81 0.72
C ALA A 199 -0.55 -22.86 0.92
N ARG A 200 -0.97 -23.12 2.16
CA ARG A 200 -2.10 -24.02 2.46
C ARG A 200 -3.40 -23.56 1.81
N HIS A 201 -3.68 -22.25 1.82
CA HIS A 201 -4.89 -21.69 1.22
C HIS A 201 -4.84 -21.58 -0.31
N LEU A 202 -3.65 -21.36 -0.89
CA LEU A 202 -3.48 -21.22 -2.34
C LEU A 202 -3.26 -22.54 -3.07
N GLY A 203 -2.63 -23.53 -2.41
CA GLY A 203 -2.23 -24.79 -3.02
C GLY A 203 -1.29 -24.56 -4.21
N ASP A 204 -1.54 -25.28 -5.31
CA ASP A 204 -0.75 -25.18 -6.55
C ASP A 204 -0.79 -23.81 -7.24
N ARG A 205 -1.67 -22.91 -6.78
CA ARG A 205 -1.76 -21.53 -7.26
C ARG A 205 -0.82 -20.58 -6.51
N MET A 206 -0.01 -21.09 -5.59
CA MET A 206 0.93 -20.28 -4.84
C MET A 206 2.02 -19.73 -5.78
N PRO A 207 2.16 -18.40 -5.93
CA PRO A 207 3.25 -17.81 -6.70
C PRO A 207 4.61 -18.04 -6.02
N GLU A 208 5.69 -17.61 -6.69
CA GLU A 208 6.99 -17.46 -6.03
C GLU A 208 6.80 -16.64 -4.74
N ALA A 209 7.42 -17.08 -3.65
CA ALA A 209 7.20 -16.44 -2.37
C ALA A 209 8.48 -16.26 -1.58
N ILE A 210 8.57 -15.12 -0.90
CA ILE A 210 9.71 -14.74 -0.07
C ILE A 210 9.23 -14.33 1.32
N VAL A 211 10.06 -14.60 2.32
CA VAL A 211 9.82 -14.11 3.68
C VAL A 211 10.65 -12.85 3.90
N ALA A 212 9.97 -11.73 4.16
CA ALA A 212 10.57 -10.46 4.49
C ALA A 212 9.97 -9.95 5.80
N PRO A 213 10.65 -10.15 6.95
CA PRO A 213 10.20 -9.62 8.22
C PRO A 213 10.03 -8.11 8.15
N LEU A 214 8.94 -7.61 8.71
CA LEU A 214 8.69 -6.17 8.78
C LEU A 214 9.69 -5.56 9.75
N GLY A 215 10.54 -4.66 9.25
CA GLY A 215 11.47 -3.91 10.08
C GLY A 215 10.71 -3.18 11.19
N VAL A 216 11.17 -3.34 12.43
CA VAL A 216 10.71 -2.54 13.56
C VAL A 216 11.32 -1.15 13.44
N ASP A 217 10.48 -0.10 13.39
CA ASP A 217 10.94 1.24 13.73
C ASP A 217 11.17 1.25 15.26
N PRO A 218 12.42 1.38 15.75
CA PRO A 218 12.65 1.44 17.18
C PRO A 218 11.98 2.70 17.72
N THR A 219 11.00 2.53 18.60
CA THR A 219 10.53 3.63 19.45
C THR A 219 11.76 4.10 20.24
N PRO A 220 12.12 5.41 20.21
CA PRO A 220 13.16 5.90 21.10
C PRO A 220 12.76 5.54 22.53
N PRO A 221 13.64 4.95 23.35
CA PRO A 221 13.32 4.69 24.74
C PRO A 221 12.88 6.00 25.39
N GLY A 222 11.66 6.01 25.94
CA GLY A 222 11.16 7.16 26.68
C GLY A 222 12.13 7.46 27.82
N ALA A 223 12.46 8.74 28.02
CA ALA A 223 13.33 9.15 29.10
C ALA A 223 12.75 8.61 30.43
N PRO A 224 13.54 7.88 31.24
CA PRO A 224 13.08 7.43 32.54
C PRO A 224 12.63 8.64 33.36
N PRO A 225 11.51 8.57 34.09
CA PRO A 225 11.11 9.65 34.98
C PRO A 225 12.28 9.93 35.93
N GLY A 226 12.75 11.18 35.92
CA GLY A 226 13.91 11.60 36.72
C GLY A 226 13.67 11.32 38.20
N GLY A 227 14.20 10.20 38.67
CA GLY A 227 14.21 9.86 40.09
C GLY A 227 15.05 10.90 40.81
N ARG A 228 14.41 11.67 41.70
CA ARG A 228 15.12 12.51 42.66
C ARG A 228 16.01 11.58 43.48
N GLY A 229 17.33 11.71 43.29
CA GLY A 229 18.32 10.99 44.08
C GLY A 229 18.05 11.25 45.56
N ALA A 230 17.87 10.16 46.32
CA ALA A 230 17.85 10.20 47.77
C ALA A 230 19.20 10.77 48.25
N ALA A 231 19.14 11.82 49.06
CA ALA A 231 20.31 12.32 49.77
C ALA A 231 20.82 11.23 50.73
N PRO A 232 22.16 11.07 50.89
CA PRO A 232 22.69 10.14 51.86
C PRO A 232 22.39 10.66 53.26
N ILE A 233 21.73 9.83 54.07
CA ILE A 233 21.62 10.01 55.51
C ILE A 233 23.01 9.87 56.12
N SER A 234 23.43 10.87 56.89
CA SER A 234 24.58 10.80 57.81
C SER A 234 24.12 10.28 59.16
#